data_AF-A0A447RRI6-F1
#
_entry.id   AF-A0A447RRI6-F1
#
_cell.length_a   1.000
_cell.length_b   1.000
_cell.length_c   1.000
_cell.angle_alpha   90.00
_cell.angle_beta   90.00
_cell.angle_gamma   90.00
#
_symmetry.space_group_name_H-M   'P 1'
#
loop_
_entity.id
_entity.type
_entity.pdbx_description
1 polymer ?
#
loop_
_entity_poly.entity_id
_entity_poly.type
_entity_poly.pdbx_seq_one_letter_code
_entity_poly.pdbx_strand_id
1 'polypeptide(L)'
;MLKRLHILEGLLVAFLNIDEVIEIIRTEDEPKPALMSRFGISETQAEAILELKLRHLAKLEEMKIRGEQSELEKERDQLQAILASERKMNNPAEKRVAGRCRCLRPTTVARRFTSVKKRKR
;
A
#
# COMPACT_ATOMS: atom_id res chain seq x y z
N MET A 1 -6.40 10.95 2.89
CA MET A 1 -6.88 9.69 3.51
C MET A 1 -5.75 8.75 3.88
N LEU A 2 -4.95 8.24 2.92
CA LEU A 2 -3.88 7.27 3.21
C LEU A 2 -2.88 7.74 4.29
N LYS A 3 -2.45 9.01 4.27
CA LYS A 3 -1.53 9.57 5.28
C LYS A 3 -2.12 9.59 6.70
N ARG A 4 -3.44 9.80 6.84
CA ARG A 4 -4.11 9.88 8.15
C ARG A 4 -4.24 8.48 8.77
N LEU A 5 -4.68 7.52 7.96
CA LEU A 5 -4.79 6.11 8.36
C LEU A 5 -3.41 5.56 8.76
N HIS A 6 -2.36 5.88 7.98
CA HIS A 6 -0.98 5.51 8.29
C HIS A 6 -0.51 6.03 9.65
N ILE A 7 -0.81 7.29 10.01
CA ILE A 7 -0.45 7.82 11.33
C ILE A 7 -1.26 7.15 12.44
N LEU A 8 -2.56 6.94 12.24
CA LEU A 8 -3.43 6.29 13.23
C LEU A 8 -2.95 4.87 13.57
N GLU A 9 -2.48 4.11 12.57
CA GLU A 9 -1.90 2.77 12.75
C GLU A 9 -0.68 2.80 13.68
N GLY A 10 0.26 3.74 13.47
CA GLY A 10 1.44 3.89 14.32
C GLY A 10 1.10 4.30 15.75
N LEU A 11 0.13 5.22 15.91
CA LEU A 11 -0.36 5.62 17.22
C LEU A 11 -1.00 4.44 17.97
N LEU A 12 -1.78 3.61 17.29
CA LEU A 12 -2.40 2.43 17.91
C LEU A 12 -1.34 1.43 18.43
N VAL A 13 -0.28 1.20 17.67
CA VAL A 13 0.85 0.34 18.11
C VAL A 13 1.51 0.90 19.36
N ALA A 14 1.70 2.22 19.42
CA ALA A 14 2.27 2.88 20.61
C ALA A 14 1.37 2.78 21.84
N PHE A 15 0.04 2.90 21.66
CA PHE A 15 -0.91 2.72 22.77
C PHE A 15 -0.89 1.30 23.34
N LEU A 16 -0.75 0.27 22.49
CA LEU A 16 -0.69 -1.12 22.93
C LEU A 16 0.59 -1.45 23.70
N ASN A 17 1.69 -0.74 23.42
CA ASN A 17 3.02 -1.00 24.00
C ASN A 17 3.56 0.24 24.72
N ILE A 18 2.70 0.95 25.45
CA ILE A 18 3.04 2.26 26.00
C ILE A 18 4.21 2.22 26.98
N ASP A 19 4.32 1.15 27.77
CA ASP A 19 5.40 0.98 28.74
C ASP A 19 6.76 0.85 28.03
N GLU A 20 6.82 0.08 26.94
CA GLU A 20 8.05 -0.11 26.15
C GLU A 20 8.42 1.17 25.38
N VAL A 21 7.44 1.91 24.86
CA VAL A 21 7.68 3.21 24.23
C VAL A 21 8.27 4.21 25.24
N ILE A 22 7.72 4.27 26.47
CA ILE A 22 8.24 5.13 27.54
C ILE A 22 9.65 4.70 27.95
N GLU A 23 9.92 3.40 28.02
CA GLU A 23 11.24 2.87 28.33
C GLU A 23 12.27 3.34 27.28
N ILE A 24 12.00 3.10 25.99
CA ILE A 24 12.87 3.51 24.88
C ILE A 24 13.15 5.01 24.92
N ILE A 25 12.13 5.84 25.14
CA ILE A 25 12.29 7.31 25.22
C ILE A 25 13.17 7.74 26.40
N ARG A 26 13.22 6.95 27.48
CA ARG A 26 14.01 7.27 28.67
C ARG A 26 15.43 6.71 28.63
N THR A 27 15.67 5.63 27.90
CA THR A 27 16.96 4.93 27.88
C THR A 27 17.82 5.26 26.68
N GLU A 28 17.22 5.55 25.53
CA GLU A 28 17.94 5.83 24.28
C GLU A 28 18.14 7.33 24.10
N ASP A 29 19.34 7.72 23.66
CA ASP A 29 19.66 9.11 23.28
C ASP A 29 18.89 9.53 22.02
N GLU A 30 18.69 8.59 21.09
CA GLU A 30 17.93 8.79 19.85
C GLU A 30 16.73 7.81 19.79
N PRO A 31 15.56 8.18 20.34
CA PRO A 31 14.43 7.26 20.44
C PRO A 31 13.76 6.96 19.09
N LYS A 32 13.85 7.88 18.11
CA LYS A 32 13.21 7.73 16.80
C LYS A 32 13.68 6.48 16.02
N PRO A 33 14.99 6.26 15.76
CA PRO A 33 15.46 5.06 15.09
C PRO A 33 15.23 3.77 15.90
N ALA A 34 15.25 3.86 17.24
CA ALA A 34 14.97 2.73 18.12
C ALA A 34 13.51 2.27 18.00
N LEU A 35 12.55 3.21 18.01
CA LEU A 35 11.13 2.93 17.81
C LEU A 35 10.84 2.31 16.43
N MET A 36 11.50 2.81 15.37
CA MET A 36 11.38 2.24 14.04
C MET A 36 11.89 0.80 13.98
N SER A 37 13.04 0.53 14.59
CA SER A 37 13.66 -0.80 14.57
C SER A 37 12.88 -1.83 15.40
N ARG A 38 12.33 -1.41 16.55
CA ARG A 38 11.54 -2.26 17.44
C ARG A 38 10.14 -2.59 16.90
N PHE A 39 9.42 -1.57 16.45
CA PHE A 39 8.01 -1.70 16.08
C PHE A 39 7.77 -1.81 14.56
N GLY A 40 8.82 -1.68 13.74
CA GLY A 40 8.72 -1.77 12.28
C GLY A 40 7.90 -0.64 11.64
N ILE A 41 7.77 0.48 12.34
CA ILE A 41 6.97 1.64 11.92
C ILE A 41 7.76 2.58 11.01
N SER A 42 7.05 3.37 10.20
CA SER A 42 7.68 4.39 9.37
C SER A 42 8.24 5.54 10.20
N GLU A 43 9.15 6.30 9.59
CA GLU A 43 9.69 7.52 10.18
C GLU A 43 8.59 8.52 10.59
N THR A 44 7.59 8.71 9.73
CA THR A 44 6.45 9.59 9.99
C THR A 44 5.54 9.11 11.13
N GLN A 45 5.44 7.79 11.34
CA GLN A 45 4.71 7.23 12.48
C GLN A 45 5.51 7.43 13.78
N ALA A 46 6.82 7.18 13.74
CA ALA A 46 7.70 7.40 14.88
C ALA A 46 7.68 8.87 15.33
N GLU A 47 7.74 9.81 14.39
CA GLU A 47 7.61 11.25 14.68
C GLU A 47 6.27 11.57 15.37
N ALA A 48 5.16 11.03 14.85
CA ALA A 48 3.84 11.24 15.42
C ALA A 48 3.69 10.67 16.84
N ILE A 49 4.38 9.57 17.15
CA ILE A 49 4.42 8.98 18.50
C ILE A 49 5.21 9.87 19.45
N LEU A 50 6.34 10.43 19.01
CA LEU A 50 7.15 11.35 19.83
C LEU A 50 6.43 12.68 20.11
N GLU A 51 5.55 13.13 19.19
CA GLU A 51 4.70 14.30 19.38
C GLU A 51 3.48 14.06 20.30
N LEU A 52 3.25 12.81 20.76
CA LEU A 52 2.12 12.51 21.65
C LEU A 52 2.23 13.28 22.97
N LYS A 53 1.14 13.93 23.35
CA LYS A 53 1.02 14.60 24.64
C LYS A 53 0.46 13.62 25.66
N LEU A 54 0.99 13.64 26.89
CA LEU A 54 0.54 12.76 28.00
C LEU A 54 -0.98 12.77 28.22
N ARG A 55 -1.65 13.90 27.96
CA ARG A 55 -3.12 14.03 28.03
C ARG A 55 -3.90 13.14 27.06
N HIS A 56 -3.27 12.71 25.97
CA HIS A 56 -3.89 11.80 24.99
C HIS A 56 -3.79 10.34 25.42
N LEU A 57 -3.02 10.02 26.47
CA LEU A 57 -2.89 8.65 27.00
C LEU A 57 -4.12 8.16 27.76
N ALA A 58 -5.18 8.98 27.83
CA ALA A 58 -6.43 8.59 28.46
C ALA A 58 -7.16 7.53 27.62
N LYS A 59 -7.72 6.50 28.28
CA LYS A 59 -8.48 5.40 27.66
C LYS A 59 -9.63 5.84 26.72
N LEU A 60 -10.14 7.05 26.91
CA LEU A 60 -11.15 7.70 26.08
C LEU A 60 -10.64 8.09 24.67
N GLU A 61 -9.35 8.34 24.50
CA GLU A 61 -8.74 8.62 23.20
C GLU A 61 -8.55 7.35 22.37
N GLU A 62 -8.22 6.22 23.00
CA GLU A 62 -8.08 4.93 22.31
C GLU A 62 -9.37 4.55 21.57
N MET A 63 -10.53 4.68 22.23
CA MET A 63 -11.82 4.38 21.62
C MET A 63 -12.15 5.32 20.44
N LYS A 64 -11.75 6.60 20.52
CA LYS A 64 -11.96 7.56 19.44
C LYS A 64 -11.08 7.23 18.23
N ILE A 65 -9.80 6.89 18.47
CA ILE A 65 -8.85 6.49 17.41
C ILE A 65 -9.35 5.24 16.69
N ARG A 66 -9.80 4.22 17.43
CA ARG A 66 -10.37 2.99 16.83
C ARG A 66 -11.65 3.27 16.04
N GLY A 67 -12.49 4.17 16.53
CA GLY A 67 -13.70 4.61 15.82
C GLY A 67 -13.36 5.29 14.49
N GLU A 68 -12.50 6.31 14.52
CA GLU A 68 -12.05 7.04 13.32
C GLU A 68 -11.38 6.11 12.30
N GLN A 69 -10.55 5.18 12.77
CA GLN A 69 -9.90 4.19 11.90
C GLN A 69 -10.93 3.30 11.19
N SER A 70 -11.91 2.75 11.91
CA SER A 70 -12.92 1.88 11.29
C SER A 70 -13.77 2.62 10.26
N GLU A 71 -14.10 3.88 10.52
CA GLU A 71 -14.83 4.73 9.56
C GLU A 71 -13.99 5.00 8.31
N LEU A 72 -12.73 5.41 8.47
CA LEU A 72 -11.82 5.67 7.35
C LEU A 72 -11.51 4.43 6.53
N GLU A 73 -11.43 3.24 7.14
CA GLU A 73 -11.25 1.98 6.43
C GLU A 73 -12.48 1.63 5.57
N LYS A 74 -13.69 1.79 6.13
CA LYS A 74 -14.93 1.59 5.36
C LYS A 74 -15.03 2.56 4.19
N GLU A 75 -14.71 3.83 4.41
CA GLU A 75 -14.73 4.85 3.36
C GLU A 75 -13.68 4.56 2.28
N ARG A 76 -12.46 4.16 2.68
CA ARG A 76 -11.41 3.72 1.74
C ARG A 76 -11.91 2.58 0.86
N ASP A 77 -12.53 1.57 1.45
CA ASP A 77 -12.98 0.38 0.73
C ASP A 77 -14.12 0.71 -0.24
N GLN A 78 -15.04 1.58 0.17
CA GLN A 78 -16.10 2.10 -0.69
C GLN A 78 -15.51 2.89 -1.88
N LEU A 79 -14.57 3.81 -1.62
CA LEU A 79 -13.92 4.60 -2.66
C LEU A 79 -13.09 3.74 -3.62
N GLN A 80 -12.38 2.72 -3.11
CA GLN A 80 -11.67 1.74 -3.94
C GLN A 80 -12.63 0.92 -4.80
N ALA A 81 -13.79 0.51 -4.27
CA ALA A 81 -14.81 -0.19 -5.04
C ALA A 81 -15.37 0.67 -6.18
N ILE A 82 -15.63 1.96 -5.92
CA ILE A 82 -16.08 2.93 -6.94
C ILE A 82 -15.02 3.12 -8.01
N LEU A 83 -13.75 3.35 -7.64
CA LEU A 83 -12.64 3.50 -8.59
C LEU A 83 -12.39 2.23 -9.42
N ALA A 84 -12.56 1.05 -8.82
CA ALA A 84 -12.47 -0.23 -9.53
C ALA A 84 -13.65 -0.45 -10.49
N SER A 85 -14.85 0.04 -10.14
CA SER A 85 -16.04 0.01 -10.98
C SER A 85 -15.93 0.96 -12.18
N GLU A 86 -15.46 2.20 -11.97
CA GLU A 86 -15.22 3.15 -13.07
C GLU A 86 -14.13 2.67 -14.03
N ARG A 87 -13.07 2.03 -13.55
CA ARG A 87 -12.07 1.40 -14.43
C ARG A 87 -12.63 0.22 -15.22
N LYS A 88 -13.63 -0.51 -14.68
CA LYS A 88 -14.34 -1.56 -15.41
C LYS A 88 -15.34 -0.99 -16.43
N MET A 89 -15.92 0.18 -16.19
CA MET A 89 -16.81 0.87 -17.14
C MET A 89 -16.06 1.66 -18.23
N ASN A 90 -14.88 2.20 -17.92
CA ASN A 90 -14.03 2.92 -18.88
C ASN A 90 -13.13 2.00 -19.72
N ASN A 91 -13.55 0.75 -19.96
CA ASN A 91 -12.98 -0.05 -21.05
C ASN A 91 -13.91 -0.14 -22.27
N PRO A 92 -14.18 0.97 -23.01
CA PRO A 92 -14.53 0.89 -24.42
C PRO A 92 -13.28 0.67 -25.31
N ALA A 93 -12.07 0.54 -24.75
CA ALA A 93 -10.84 0.45 -25.53
C ALA A 93 -10.64 -0.91 -26.24
N GLU A 94 -11.29 -1.99 -25.79
CA GLU A 94 -11.20 -3.29 -26.50
C GLU A 94 -12.27 -3.48 -27.59
N LYS A 95 -13.34 -2.68 -27.62
CA LYS A 95 -14.41 -2.82 -28.65
C LYS A 95 -14.24 -1.96 -29.90
N ARG A 96 -13.18 -1.16 -30.04
CA ARG A 96 -12.94 -0.36 -31.26
C ARG A 96 -11.84 -0.90 -32.20
N VAL A 97 -11.08 -1.91 -31.80
CA VAL A 97 -10.06 -2.53 -32.68
C VAL A 97 -10.61 -3.75 -33.45
N ALA A 98 -11.85 -4.18 -33.18
CA ALA A 98 -12.51 -5.26 -33.92
C ALA A 98 -13.18 -4.80 -35.25
N GLY A 99 -12.73 -3.68 -35.83
CA GLY A 99 -13.43 -3.02 -36.93
C GLY A 99 -12.53 -2.40 -37.99
N ARG A 100 -11.42 -3.08 -38.36
CA ARG A 100 -10.72 -2.94 -39.67
C ARG A 100 -9.44 -3.79 -39.69
N CYS A 101 -9.60 -5.08 -39.93
CA CYS A 101 -8.54 -5.87 -40.58
C CYS A 101 -9.20 -6.83 -41.56
N ARG A 102 -9.70 -6.27 -42.66
CA ARG A 102 -9.94 -7.02 -43.88
C ARG A 102 -8.63 -6.90 -44.68
N CYS A 103 -8.16 -8.03 -45.21
CA CYS A 103 -7.05 -8.18 -46.17
C CYS A 103 -5.68 -8.61 -45.60
N LEU A 104 -5.56 -9.87 -45.17
CA LEU A 104 -4.39 -10.68 -45.54
C LEU A 104 -4.90 -12.03 -46.07
N ARG A 105 -4.77 -12.23 -47.39
CA ARG A 105 -5.08 -13.50 -48.06
C ARG A 105 -4.05 -14.55 -47.63
N PRO A 106 -4.45 -15.79 -47.32
CA PRO A 106 -3.51 -16.88 -47.10
C PRO A 106 -3.20 -17.54 -48.45
N THR A 107 -1.94 -17.58 -48.87
CA THR A 107 -1.45 -18.55 -49.86
C THR A 107 -0.14 -19.16 -49.38
N THR A 108 -0.30 -20.35 -48.79
CA THR A 108 0.53 -21.54 -49.01
C THR A 108 1.95 -21.33 -49.53
N VAL A 109 2.90 -20.98 -48.65
CA VAL A 109 4.27 -21.51 -48.72
C VAL A 109 4.79 -21.69 -47.29
N ALA A 110 4.36 -22.78 -46.65
CA ALA A 110 5.12 -23.35 -45.55
C ALA A 110 6.40 -23.98 -46.11
N ARG A 111 7.46 -23.92 -45.31
CA ARG A 111 8.77 -24.60 -45.45
C ARG A 111 9.79 -23.95 -46.39
N ARG A 112 10.78 -23.30 -45.78
CA ARG A 112 12.16 -23.71 -46.00
C ARG A 112 12.93 -23.73 -44.69
N PHE A 113 13.02 -24.94 -44.16
CA PHE A 113 13.96 -25.35 -43.13
C PHE A 113 15.39 -25.24 -43.65
N THR A 114 16.33 -25.13 -42.71
CA THR A 114 17.81 -25.24 -42.84
C THR A 114 18.50 -24.00 -43.41
N SER A 115 19.67 -23.55 -42.93
CA SER A 115 20.64 -24.07 -41.97
C SER A 115 21.70 -22.99 -41.76
N VAL A 116 22.09 -22.59 -40.53
CA VAL A 116 23.48 -22.16 -40.21
C VAL A 116 23.71 -22.17 -38.68
N LYS A 117 24.44 -23.17 -38.13
CA LYS A 117 25.62 -22.97 -37.25
C LYS A 117 26.28 -24.29 -36.77
N LYS A 118 27.47 -24.53 -37.34
CA LYS A 118 28.77 -24.92 -36.72
C LYS A 118 28.92 -26.20 -35.85
N ARG A 119 29.84 -27.05 -36.34
CA ARG A 119 30.99 -27.68 -35.65
C ARG A 119 30.73 -28.60 -34.45
N LYS A 120 31.01 -29.90 -34.63
CA LYS A 120 32.05 -30.64 -33.89
C LYS A 120 32.31 -32.03 -34.48
N ARG A 121 33.62 -32.32 -34.61
CA ARG A 121 34.30 -33.58 -35.00
C ARG A 121 34.38 -33.90 -36.48
#